data_AF-A0A8B3NPW0-F1
#
_entry.id   AF-A0A8B3NPW0-F1
#
_cell.length_a   1.000
_cell.length_b   1.000
_cell.length_c   1.000
_cell.angle_alpha   90.00
_cell.angle_beta   90.00
_cell.angle_gamma   90.00
#
_symmetry.space_group_name_H-M   'P 1'
#
loop_
_entity.id
_entity.type
_entity.pdbx_description
1 polymer ?
#
loop_
_entity_poly.entity_id
_entity_poly.type
_entity_poly.pdbx_seq_one_letter_code
_entity_poly.pdbx_strand_id
1 'polypeptide(L)' 'MAEAYDPGNIFAKILRGEIPSHRIYEDDAVVAFMDVMP' A
#
# COMPACT_ATOMS: atom_id res chain seq x y z
N MET A 1 21.22 -12.92 -3.67
CA MET A 1 19.92 -13.54 -4.01
C MET A 1 18.88 -12.47 -3.76
N ALA A 2 17.98 -12.19 -4.70
CA ALA A 2 16.89 -11.25 -4.44
C ALA A 2 16.00 -11.84 -3.34
N GLU A 3 15.71 -11.06 -2.29
CA GLU A 3 14.70 -11.46 -1.31
C GLU A 3 13.35 -11.65 -2.02
N ALA A 4 12.64 -12.72 -1.64
CA ALA A 4 11.30 -12.96 -2.14
C ALA A 4 10.35 -11.87 -1.66
N TYR A 5 9.32 -11.59 -2.45
CA TYR A 5 8.28 -10.65 -2.07
C TYR A 5 7.56 -11.11 -0.79
N ASP A 6 7.47 -10.23 0.21
CA ASP A 6 6.70 -10.48 1.42
C ASP A 6 5.23 -10.08 1.23
N PRO A 7 4.26 -11.04 1.18
CA PRO A 7 2.84 -10.72 1.06
C PRO A 7 2.25 -10.00 2.29
N GLY A 8 2.99 -10.00 3.42
CA GLY A 8 2.64 -9.36 4.68
C GLY A 8 3.13 -7.90 4.81
N ASN A 9 3.79 -7.34 3.81
CA ASN A 9 4.30 -5.97 3.87
C ASN A 9 3.16 -4.93 4.02
N ILE A 10 3.49 -3.77 4.58
CA ILE A 10 2.50 -2.74 4.94
C ILE A 10 1.72 -2.21 3.73
N PHE A 11 2.36 -2.06 2.58
CA PHE A 11 1.68 -1.59 1.36
C PHE A 11 0.70 -2.62 0.83
N ALA A 12 1.04 -3.91 0.87
CA ALA A 12 0.11 -4.98 0.50
C ALA A 12 -1.13 -4.99 1.41
N LYS A 13 -0.96 -4.77 2.71
CA LYS A 13 -2.07 -4.64 3.67
C LYS A 13 -2.92 -3.40 3.40
N ILE A 14 -2.30 -2.26 3.06
CA ILE A 14 -2.98 -1.03 2.65
C ILE A 14 -3.81 -1.27 1.39
N LEU A 15 -3.25 -1.94 0.38
CA LEU A 15 -3.94 -2.27 -0.88
C LEU A 15 -5.17 -3.16 -0.63
N ARG A 16 -5.06 -4.15 0.27
CA ARG A 16 -6.17 -5.03 0.66
C ARG A 16 -7.20 -4.39 1.60
N GLY A 17 -6.96 -3.16 2.07
CA GLY A 17 -7.86 -2.47 3.01
C GLY A 17 -7.82 -3.01 4.45
N GLU A 18 -6.80 -3.79 4.81
CA GLU A 18 -6.61 -4.32 6.16
C GLU A 18 -6.14 -3.25 7.15
N ILE A 19 -5.49 -2.18 6.64
CA ILE A 19 -4.99 -1.05 7.41
C ILE A 19 -5.57 0.24 6.81
N PRO A 20 -6.03 1.20 7.63
CA PRO A 20 -6.52 2.48 7.13
C PRO A 20 -5.42 3.29 6.43
N SER A 21 -5.80 3.97 5.35
CA SER A 21 -4.94 4.90 4.61
C SER A 21 -5.77 6.04 4.07
N HIS A 22 -5.20 7.25 3.99
CA HIS A 22 -5.88 8.39 3.38
C HIS A 22 -5.63 8.41 1.87
N ARG A 23 -6.44 7.64 1.13
CA ARG A 23 -6.35 7.55 -0.34
C ARG A 23 -6.86 8.83 -0.99
N ILE A 24 -6.10 9.36 -1.94
CA ILE A 24 -6.42 10.59 -2.67
C ILE A 24 -6.76 10.31 -4.14
N TYR A 25 -6.28 9.18 -4.68
CA TYR A 25 -6.58 8.72 -6.04
C TYR A 25 -6.40 7.20 -6.11
N GLU A 26 -7.22 6.52 -6.90
CA GLU A 26 -7.13 5.09 -7.15
C GLU A 26 -7.69 4.78 -8.55
N ASP A 27 -6.96 3.93 -9.27
CA ASP A 27 -7.38 3.31 -10.52
C ASP A 27 -6.99 1.82 -10.55
N ASP A 28 -7.19 1.14 -11.69
CA ASP A 28 -6.91 -0.29 -11.83
C ASP A 28 -5.44 -0.67 -11.64
N ALA A 29 -4.51 0.27 -11.78
CA ALA A 29 -3.07 0.03 -11.75
C ALA A 29 -2.36 0.68 -10.56
N VAL A 30 -2.89 1.77 -9.98
CA VAL A 30 -2.22 2.54 -8.93
C VAL A 30 -3.16 3.03 -7.83
N VAL A 31 -2.58 3.23 -6.65
CA VAL A 31 -3.21 3.87 -5.50
C VAL A 31 -2.28 4.95 -4.97
N ALA A 32 -2.76 6.19 -4.88
CA ALA A 32 -2.07 7.29 -4.23
C ALA A 32 -2.72 7.59 -2.86
N PHE A 33 -1.90 7.72 -1.84
CA PHE A 33 -2.34 8.00 -0.47
C PHE A 33 -1.34 8.92 0.22
N MET A 34 -1.77 9.60 1.27
CA MET A 34 -0.91 10.49 2.06
C MET A 34 0.07 9.70 2.90
N ASP A 35 1.33 10.14 2.95
CA ASP A 35 2.28 9.64 3.93
C ASP A 35 1.79 10.01 5.34
N VAL A 36 1.99 9.08 6.28
CA VAL A 36 1.66 9.27 7.69
C VAL A 36 2.70 10.16 8.40
N MET A 37 3.95 10.16 7.93
CA MET A 37 5.04 11.00 8.43
C MET A 37 5.72 11.71 7.24
N PRO A 38 5.22 12.88 6.82
CA PRO A 38 5.73 13.60 5.65
C PRO A 38 7.15 14.14 5.83
#